data_AF-A0A918EIB4-F1
#
_entry.id   AF-A0A918EIB4-F1
#
_cell.length_a   1.000
_cell.length_b   1.000
_cell.length_c   1.000
_cell.angle_alpha   90.00
_cell.angle_beta   90.00
_cell.angle_gamma   90.00
#
_symmetry.space_group_name_H-M   'P 1'
#
loop_
_entity.id
_entity.type
_entity.pdbx_description
1 polymer ?
#
loop_
_entity_poly.entity_id
_entity_poly.type
_entity_poly.pdbx_seq_one_letter_code
_entity_poly.pdbx_strand_id
1 'polypeptide(L)'
;MQTFLPCPTFARSAAVLDTRRLGKQRVETMQILRALVWPSYGWKNHPAVKMWRGFTPALVAYGVAVCDEWIRRGHRDGVRAALLPYTGGRVPEWSWCLREGLLPPWLGEEALHRSHQSALVRKDPEHYRPLFPDVPDDLEYFWPDPVFPMEVEDTLGLVACWLDQPPLPDEPPLDVPLDHRPGPSLARQPDEADLAAIQAEADDPRQVRFFRRGQVLPPPTRRFTVFKKF
;
A
#
# COMPACT_ATOMS: atom_id res chain seq x y z
N MET A 1 3.18 10.60 9.99
CA MET A 1 2.43 9.48 9.40
C MET A 1 2.48 9.65 7.91
N GLN A 2 3.31 8.88 7.22
CA GLN A 2 3.41 8.90 5.77
C GLN A 2 3.75 7.50 5.27
N THR A 3 3.56 7.26 3.97
CA THR A 3 4.21 6.13 3.29
C THR A 3 5.40 6.63 2.48
N PHE A 4 6.42 5.79 2.29
CA PHE A 4 7.47 6.03 1.31
C PHE A 4 7.36 5.00 0.19
N LEU A 5 7.09 5.52 -1.01
CA LEU A 5 7.01 4.76 -2.26
C LEU A 5 7.96 5.37 -3.29
N PRO A 6 9.29 5.32 -3.09
CA PRO A 6 10.25 5.84 -4.07
C PRO A 6 10.36 4.98 -5.33
N CYS A 7 9.71 3.81 -5.38
CA CYS A 7 9.76 2.88 -6.50
C CYS A 7 8.33 2.36 -6.83
N PRO A 8 8.10 1.87 -8.05
CA PRO A 8 6.77 1.41 -8.50
C PRO A 8 6.29 0.12 -7.82
N THR A 9 7.14 -0.58 -7.08
CA THR A 9 6.79 -1.81 -6.36
C THR A 9 7.07 -1.68 -4.86
N PHE A 10 6.38 -2.47 -4.04
CA PHE A 10 6.42 -2.33 -2.57
C PHE A 10 7.72 -2.86 -1.97
N ALA A 11 8.17 -4.04 -2.37
CA ALA A 11 9.45 -4.61 -1.94
C ALA A 11 10.62 -3.74 -2.40
N ARG A 12 10.62 -3.22 -3.64
CA ARG A 12 11.67 -2.30 -4.09
C ARG A 12 11.67 -1.01 -3.28
N SER A 13 10.48 -0.46 -3.00
CA SER A 13 10.33 0.71 -2.14
C SER A 13 10.87 0.46 -0.72
N ALA A 14 10.60 -0.71 -0.13
CA ALA A 14 11.13 -1.07 1.17
C ALA A 14 12.66 -1.25 1.15
N ALA A 15 13.19 -1.95 0.13
CA ALA A 15 14.60 -2.28 0.02
C ALA A 15 15.53 -1.07 -0.04
N VAL A 16 15.10 0.03 -0.67
CA VAL A 16 15.92 1.25 -0.80
C VAL A 16 15.92 2.11 0.47
N LEU A 17 14.98 1.92 1.39
CA LEU A 17 14.93 2.71 2.62
C LEU A 17 16.11 2.38 3.53
N ASP A 18 16.69 3.40 4.15
CA ASP A 18 17.56 3.21 5.31
C ASP A 18 16.80 2.56 6.47
N THR A 19 17.53 1.96 7.40
CA THR A 19 16.96 1.20 8.52
C THR A 19 16.02 2.05 9.40
N ARG A 20 16.32 3.34 9.62
CA ARG A 20 15.47 4.20 10.46
C ARG A 20 14.12 4.44 9.79
N ARG A 21 14.11 4.77 8.50
CA ARG A 21 12.87 5.05 7.75
C ARG A 21 12.08 3.77 7.51
N LEU A 22 12.74 2.65 7.18
CA LEU A 22 12.11 1.33 7.08
C LEU A 22 11.41 0.94 8.40
N GLY A 23 12.11 1.07 9.53
CA GLY A 23 11.54 0.77 10.85
C GLY A 23 10.31 1.63 11.16
N LYS A 24 10.33 2.91 10.74
CA LYS A 24 9.20 3.84 10.90
C LYS A 24 8.01 3.46 10.02
N GLN A 25 8.24 3.00 8.78
CA GLN A 25 7.19 2.62 7.84
C GLN A 25 6.29 1.48 8.36
N ARG A 26 6.84 0.55 9.17
CA ARG A 26 6.03 -0.47 9.85
C ARG A 26 4.93 0.15 10.73
N VAL A 27 5.31 1.11 11.57
CA VAL A 27 4.39 1.79 12.49
C VAL A 27 3.43 2.70 11.73
N GLU A 28 3.92 3.46 10.75
CA GLU A 28 3.07 4.40 9.99
C GLU A 28 2.05 3.68 9.11
N THR A 29 2.38 2.52 8.54
CA THR A 29 1.41 1.68 7.81
C THR A 29 0.26 1.24 8.72
N MET A 30 0.57 0.79 9.94
CA MET A 30 -0.45 0.44 10.93
C MET A 30 -1.32 1.65 11.31
N GLN A 31 -0.71 2.83 11.47
CA GLN A 31 -1.46 4.06 11.77
C GLN A 31 -2.42 4.45 10.64
N ILE A 32 -2.02 4.27 9.38
CA ILE A 32 -2.88 4.54 8.23
C ILE A 32 -4.04 3.54 8.17
N LEU A 33 -3.79 2.24 8.35
CA LEU A 33 -4.85 1.23 8.41
C LEU A 33 -5.89 1.56 9.49
N ARG A 34 -5.43 1.94 10.69
CA ARG A 34 -6.32 2.38 11.76
C ARG A 34 -7.10 3.63 11.37
N ALA A 35 -6.46 4.63 10.78
CA ALA A 35 -7.14 5.85 10.34
C ALA A 35 -8.19 5.60 9.26
N LEU A 36 -8.00 4.59 8.40
CA LEU A 36 -8.97 4.17 7.40
C LEU A 36 -10.15 3.42 8.02
N VAL A 37 -9.90 2.53 8.98
CA VAL A 37 -10.86 1.49 9.38
C VAL A 37 -11.48 1.74 10.75
N TRP A 38 -10.69 2.16 11.74
CA TRP A 38 -11.17 2.29 13.11
C TRP A 38 -12.13 3.48 13.24
N PRO A 39 -13.33 3.30 13.83
CA PRO A 39 -14.35 4.35 13.88
C PRO A 39 -13.87 5.64 14.55
N SER A 40 -13.13 5.51 15.65
CA SER A 40 -12.74 6.62 16.53
C SER A 40 -11.26 7.03 16.41
N TYR A 41 -10.52 6.51 15.43
CA TYR A 41 -9.10 6.85 15.26
C TYR A 41 -8.90 8.22 14.58
N GLY A 42 -7.86 8.93 15.01
CA GLY A 42 -7.50 10.25 14.46
C GLY A 42 -6.87 10.18 13.07
N TRP A 43 -6.54 11.35 12.51
CA TRP A 43 -5.79 11.51 11.26
C TRP A 43 -6.47 11.05 9.96
N LYS A 44 -7.79 10.79 9.99
CA LYS A 44 -8.58 10.37 8.80
C LYS A 44 -8.47 11.32 7.60
N ASN A 45 -8.17 12.60 7.86
CA ASN A 45 -8.06 13.65 6.84
C ASN A 45 -6.62 13.87 6.33
N HIS A 46 -5.63 13.13 6.83
CA HIS A 46 -4.24 13.27 6.39
C HIS A 46 -4.09 12.87 4.91
N PRO A 47 -3.33 13.60 4.07
CA PRO A 47 -3.18 13.29 2.64
C PRO A 47 -2.72 11.84 2.37
N ALA A 48 -1.68 11.39 3.08
CA ALA A 48 -1.22 10.00 2.99
C ALA A 48 -2.29 8.96 3.40
N VAL A 49 -3.27 9.30 4.24
CA VAL A 49 -4.39 8.38 4.54
C VAL A 49 -5.40 8.38 3.41
N LYS A 50 -5.76 9.56 2.91
CA LYS A 50 -6.76 9.74 1.85
C LYS A 50 -6.39 8.94 0.59
N MET A 51 -5.14 8.98 0.13
CA MET A 51 -4.73 8.28 -1.09
C MET A 51 -4.91 6.75 -1.02
N TRP A 52 -4.85 6.17 0.18
CA TRP A 52 -4.99 4.72 0.41
C TRP A 52 -6.45 4.27 0.62
N ARG A 53 -7.42 5.19 0.69
CA ARG A 53 -8.82 4.83 0.91
C ARG A 53 -9.30 3.89 -0.20
N GLY A 54 -9.95 2.80 0.18
CA GLY A 54 -10.45 1.76 -0.74
C GLY A 54 -9.38 0.76 -1.20
N PHE A 55 -8.12 0.91 -0.78
CA PHE A 55 -7.00 0.06 -1.18
C PHE A 55 -6.37 -0.70 0.00
N THR A 56 -7.18 -1.09 0.98
CA THR A 56 -6.71 -1.79 2.19
C THR A 56 -5.88 -3.04 1.90
N PRO A 57 -6.26 -3.95 0.96
CA PRO A 57 -5.40 -5.08 0.61
C PRO A 57 -4.02 -4.66 0.10
N ALA A 58 -3.93 -3.61 -0.72
CA ALA A 58 -2.65 -3.10 -1.21
C ALA A 58 -1.82 -2.43 -0.11
N LEU A 59 -2.45 -1.71 0.83
CA LEU A 59 -1.74 -1.13 1.98
C LEU A 59 -1.21 -2.21 2.93
N VAL A 60 -1.97 -3.30 3.14
CA VAL A 60 -1.48 -4.47 3.89
C VAL A 60 -0.31 -5.11 3.14
N ALA A 61 -0.38 -5.27 1.81
CA ALA A 61 0.72 -5.79 1.00
C ALA A 61 1.98 -4.92 1.14
N TYR A 62 1.84 -3.59 1.08
CA TYR A 62 2.91 -2.65 1.35
C TYR A 62 3.53 -2.84 2.74
N GLY A 63 2.69 -2.91 3.78
CA GLY A 63 3.15 -3.11 5.16
C GLY A 63 3.86 -4.44 5.36
N VAL A 64 3.39 -5.51 4.72
CA VAL A 64 4.04 -6.83 4.72
C VAL A 64 5.41 -6.74 4.05
N ALA A 65 5.52 -6.14 2.85
CA ALA A 65 6.81 -5.97 2.17
C ALA A 65 7.83 -5.18 3.03
N VAL A 66 7.38 -4.14 3.74
CA VAL A 66 8.20 -3.38 4.69
C VAL A 66 8.65 -4.25 5.88
N CYS A 67 7.77 -5.09 6.42
CA CYS A 67 8.12 -6.00 7.51
C CYS A 67 9.06 -7.11 7.04
N ASP A 68 8.83 -7.67 5.86
CA ASP A 68 9.65 -8.73 5.27
C ASP A 68 11.07 -8.24 4.99
N GLU A 69 11.23 -7.02 4.45
CA GLU A 69 12.54 -6.38 4.32
C GLU A 69 13.21 -6.11 5.67
N TRP A 70 12.45 -5.71 6.69
CA TRP A 70 12.96 -5.52 8.05
C TRP A 70 13.49 -6.83 8.64
N ILE A 71 12.76 -7.93 8.45
CA ILE A 71 13.15 -9.28 8.87
C ILE A 71 14.39 -9.74 8.11
N ARG A 72 14.41 -9.54 6.79
CA ARG A 72 15.55 -9.90 5.92
C ARG A 72 16.85 -9.22 6.34
N ARG A 73 16.78 -8.02 6.93
CA ARG A 73 17.93 -7.30 7.53
C ARG A 73 18.35 -7.84 8.91
N GLY A 74 17.75 -8.92 9.39
CA GLY A 74 18.09 -9.57 10.67
C GLY A 74 17.39 -8.95 11.87
N HIS A 75 16.38 -8.11 11.68
CA HIS A 75 15.65 -7.51 12.80
C HIS A 75 14.41 -8.32 13.20
N ARG A 76 14.04 -8.24 14.48
CA ARG A 76 12.78 -8.82 14.99
C ARG A 76 11.58 -7.95 14.61
N ASP A 77 10.50 -8.56 14.11
CA ASP A 77 9.28 -7.86 13.73
C ASP A 77 8.10 -8.18 14.64
N GLY A 78 7.36 -7.16 15.07
CA GLY A 78 6.17 -7.29 15.91
C GLY A 78 4.95 -6.58 15.31
N VAL A 79 4.95 -6.30 14.00
CA VAL A 79 3.89 -5.53 13.34
C VAL A 79 3.18 -6.36 12.28
N ARG A 80 3.90 -7.20 11.53
CA ARG A 80 3.39 -8.00 10.40
C ARG A 80 2.10 -8.74 10.74
N ALA A 81 2.07 -9.45 11.87
CA ALA A 81 0.91 -10.23 12.30
C ALA A 81 -0.34 -9.37 12.56
N ALA A 82 -0.16 -8.13 13.01
CA ALA A 82 -1.27 -7.22 13.28
C ALA A 82 -1.83 -6.57 12.01
N LEU A 83 -1.17 -6.71 10.85
CA LEU A 83 -1.67 -6.22 9.55
C LEU A 83 -2.67 -7.19 8.91
N LEU A 84 -2.48 -8.50 9.12
CA LEU A 84 -3.26 -9.54 8.43
C LEU A 84 -4.76 -9.58 8.76
N PRO A 85 -5.24 -9.18 9.96
CA PRO A 85 -6.68 -9.13 10.22
C PRO A 85 -7.47 -8.26 9.23
N TYR A 86 -6.86 -7.19 8.69
CA TYR A 86 -7.48 -6.32 7.69
C TYR A 86 -7.70 -6.98 6.31
N THR A 87 -7.20 -8.20 6.13
CA THR A 87 -7.36 -9.04 4.93
C THR A 87 -7.78 -10.47 5.29
N GLY A 88 -8.54 -10.62 6.38
CA GLY A 88 -9.09 -11.92 6.80
C GLY A 88 -8.01 -12.93 7.19
N GLY A 89 -6.85 -12.46 7.67
CA GLY A 89 -5.73 -13.30 8.06
C GLY A 89 -4.82 -13.75 6.91
N ARG A 90 -5.10 -13.33 5.67
CA ARG A 90 -4.31 -13.71 4.49
C ARG A 90 -3.28 -12.65 4.14
N VAL A 91 -2.11 -13.07 3.63
CA VAL A 91 -1.15 -12.14 3.02
C VAL A 91 -1.64 -11.78 1.62
N PRO A 92 -1.92 -10.50 1.33
CA PRO A 92 -2.28 -10.06 -0.01
C PRO A 92 -1.03 -9.91 -0.89
N GLU A 93 -0.58 -11.02 -1.48
CA GLU A 93 0.61 -11.06 -2.34
C GLU A 93 0.55 -10.01 -3.46
N TRP A 94 1.69 -9.40 -3.81
CA TRP A 94 1.79 -8.42 -4.91
C TRP A 94 1.14 -8.94 -6.19
N SER A 95 1.49 -10.16 -6.60
CA SER A 95 0.98 -10.77 -7.83
C SER A 95 -0.54 -10.96 -7.79
N TRP A 96 -1.12 -11.24 -6.62
CA TRP A 96 -2.56 -11.35 -6.45
C TRP A 96 -3.23 -9.98 -6.53
N CYS A 97 -2.72 -8.98 -5.79
CA CYS A 97 -3.22 -7.61 -5.85
C CYS A 97 -3.19 -7.06 -7.28
N LEU A 98 -2.11 -7.30 -8.02
CA LEU A 98 -1.96 -6.87 -9.40
C LEU A 98 -2.97 -7.57 -10.32
N ARG A 99 -3.05 -8.91 -10.27
CA ARG A 99 -3.98 -9.69 -11.12
C ARG A 99 -5.44 -9.36 -10.87
N GLU A 100 -5.82 -9.17 -9.61
CA GLU A 100 -7.20 -8.88 -9.24
C GLU A 100 -7.60 -7.42 -9.45
N GLY A 101 -6.64 -6.52 -9.75
CA GLY A 101 -6.90 -5.09 -9.92
C GLY A 101 -7.11 -4.33 -8.61
N LEU A 102 -6.47 -4.78 -7.52
CA LEU A 102 -6.58 -4.21 -6.17
C LEU A 102 -5.51 -3.15 -5.87
N LEU A 103 -4.56 -2.94 -6.78
CA LEU A 103 -3.54 -1.91 -6.64
C LEU A 103 -4.12 -0.52 -6.96
N PRO A 104 -3.68 0.54 -6.25
CA PRO A 104 -4.11 1.90 -6.53
C PRO A 104 -3.78 2.33 -7.97
N PRO A 105 -4.64 3.13 -8.62
CA PRO A 105 -4.39 3.61 -9.97
C PRO A 105 -3.18 4.56 -10.04
N TRP A 106 -2.88 5.26 -8.95
CA TRP A 106 -1.74 6.17 -8.85
C TRP A 106 -0.39 5.47 -8.66
N LEU A 107 -0.35 4.15 -8.39
CA LEU A 107 0.90 3.44 -8.22
C LEU A 107 1.61 3.32 -9.58
N GLY A 108 2.88 3.75 -9.65
CA GLY A 108 3.62 3.86 -10.91
C GLY A 108 3.71 5.30 -11.44
N GLU A 109 2.97 6.26 -10.87
CA GLU A 109 3.05 7.66 -11.29
C GLU A 109 4.41 8.29 -10.92
N GLU A 110 5.07 8.90 -11.90
CA GLU A 110 6.40 9.48 -11.71
C GLU A 110 6.40 10.58 -10.64
N ALA A 111 5.39 11.45 -10.61
CA ALA A 111 5.29 12.55 -9.64
C ALA A 111 5.28 12.06 -8.18
N LEU A 112 4.57 10.96 -7.91
CA LEU A 112 4.56 10.30 -6.61
C LEU A 112 5.94 9.78 -6.24
N HIS A 113 6.53 8.96 -7.11
CA HIS A 113 7.81 8.32 -6.83
C HIS A 113 8.93 9.36 -6.68
N ARG A 114 8.97 10.36 -7.56
CA ARG A 114 10.01 11.38 -7.60
C ARG A 114 9.91 12.35 -6.42
N SER A 115 8.71 12.74 -5.99
CA SER A 115 8.55 13.55 -4.77
C SER A 115 8.97 12.79 -3.50
N HIS A 116 8.71 11.48 -3.45
CA HIS A 116 9.18 10.63 -2.35
C HIS A 116 10.70 10.45 -2.36
N GLN A 117 11.31 10.22 -3.52
CA GLN A 117 12.77 10.20 -3.69
C GLN A 117 13.39 11.52 -3.23
N SER A 118 12.86 12.66 -3.66
CA SER A 118 13.31 14.00 -3.25
C SER A 118 13.26 14.20 -1.74
N ALA A 119 12.16 13.78 -1.11
CA ALA A 119 12.01 13.86 0.34
C ALA A 119 12.98 12.93 1.09
N LEU A 120 13.30 11.75 0.54
CA LEU A 120 14.29 10.86 1.12
C LEU A 120 15.70 11.46 1.02
N VAL A 121 16.06 11.99 -0.15
CA VAL A 121 17.33 12.69 -0.37
C VAL A 121 17.53 13.84 0.62
N ARG A 122 16.51 14.70 0.83
CA ARG A 122 16.58 15.74 1.88
C ARG A 122 16.88 15.19 3.27
N LYS A 123 16.27 14.05 3.58
CA LYS A 123 16.28 13.50 4.92
C LYS A 123 17.63 12.82 5.22
N ASP A 124 18.31 12.28 4.22
CA ASP A 124 19.59 11.58 4.35
C ASP A 124 20.36 11.54 3.02
N PRO A 125 21.05 12.65 2.66
CA PRO A 125 21.70 12.75 1.37
C PRO A 125 22.75 11.65 1.14
N GLU A 126 23.51 11.27 2.17
CA GLU A 126 24.58 10.27 2.05
C GLU A 126 24.03 8.89 1.65
N HIS A 127 22.90 8.48 2.23
CA HIS A 127 22.27 7.21 1.87
C HIS A 127 21.57 7.26 0.51
N TYR A 128 20.87 8.36 0.19
CA TYR A 128 19.95 8.40 -0.95
C TYR A 128 20.52 9.01 -2.23
N ARG A 129 21.53 9.88 -2.19
CA ARG A 129 22.16 10.42 -3.41
C ARG A 129 22.77 9.33 -4.30
N PRO A 130 23.42 8.27 -3.78
CA PRO A 130 23.89 7.17 -4.62
C PRO A 130 22.76 6.39 -5.33
N LEU A 131 21.54 6.39 -4.76
CA LEU A 131 20.37 5.69 -5.30
C LEU A 131 19.56 6.56 -6.26
N PHE A 132 19.50 7.88 -5.99
CA PHE A 132 18.71 8.86 -6.71
C PHE A 132 19.56 10.09 -7.08
N PRO A 133 20.60 9.92 -7.93
CA PRO A 133 21.59 10.97 -8.18
C PRO A 133 20.97 12.23 -8.80
N ASP A 134 20.02 12.05 -9.73
CA ASP A 134 19.44 13.13 -10.52
C ASP A 134 18.16 13.72 -9.92
N VAL A 135 17.76 13.27 -8.73
CA VAL A 135 16.53 13.74 -8.09
C VAL A 135 16.84 15.00 -7.28
N PRO A 136 16.20 16.14 -7.58
CA PRO A 136 16.37 17.35 -6.76
C PRO A 136 15.80 17.11 -5.36
N ASP A 137 16.34 17.79 -4.35
CA ASP A 137 15.95 17.63 -2.96
C ASP A 137 15.04 18.77 -2.48
N ASP A 138 14.32 19.44 -3.35
CA ASP A 138 13.43 20.56 -3.00
C ASP A 138 11.98 20.34 -3.45
N LEU A 139 11.65 19.20 -4.05
CA LEU A 139 10.28 18.91 -4.47
C LEU A 139 9.34 18.79 -3.27
N GLU A 140 8.17 19.39 -3.36
CA GLU A 140 7.08 19.17 -2.41
C GLU A 140 6.57 17.74 -2.51
N TYR A 141 6.01 17.21 -1.41
CA TYR A 141 5.37 15.90 -1.44
C TYR A 141 4.17 15.93 -2.38
N PHE A 142 4.14 15.01 -3.33
CA PHE A 142 2.95 14.74 -4.13
C PHE A 142 2.16 13.61 -3.46
N TRP A 143 0.94 13.92 -3.04
CA TRP A 143 -0.04 12.94 -2.54
C TRP A 143 -1.19 12.88 -3.55
N PRO A 144 -1.45 11.72 -4.18
CA PRO A 144 -2.57 11.55 -5.08
C PRO A 144 -3.89 11.85 -4.38
N ASP A 145 -4.82 12.45 -5.11
CA ASP A 145 -6.18 12.65 -4.63
C ASP A 145 -6.85 11.30 -4.32
N PRO A 146 -7.72 11.25 -3.30
CA PRO A 146 -8.45 10.04 -2.97
C PRO A 146 -9.35 9.63 -4.14
N VAL A 147 -9.18 8.39 -4.59
CA VAL A 147 -10.05 7.76 -5.61
C VAL A 147 -11.45 7.48 -5.05
N PHE A 148 -11.54 7.24 -3.74
CA PHE A 148 -12.78 6.92 -3.05
C PHE A 148 -13.24 8.03 -2.09
N PRO A 149 -14.56 8.23 -1.91
CA PRO A 149 -15.66 7.48 -2.53
C PRO A 149 -15.75 7.74 -4.05
N MET A 150 -16.12 6.69 -4.78
CA MET A 150 -16.38 6.76 -6.22
C MET A 150 -17.86 6.45 -6.43
N GLU A 151 -18.56 7.33 -7.12
CA GLU A 151 -19.94 7.08 -7.54
C GLU A 151 -19.93 6.03 -8.64
N VAL A 152 -20.43 4.83 -8.31
CA VAL A 152 -20.64 3.73 -9.24
C VAL A 152 -22.10 3.32 -9.19
N GLU A 153 -22.66 2.90 -10.32
CA GLU A 153 -24.01 2.32 -10.31
C GLU A 153 -24.07 1.15 -9.33
N ASP A 154 -25.17 1.06 -8.57
CA ASP A 154 -25.43 -0.08 -7.69
C ASP A 154 -25.62 -1.33 -8.56
N THR A 155 -24.52 -2.05 -8.74
CA THR A 155 -24.50 -3.30 -9.48
C THR A 155 -24.20 -4.42 -8.52
N LEU A 156 -24.80 -5.59 -8.76
CA LEU A 156 -24.52 -6.78 -7.98
C LEU A 156 -23.07 -7.30 -8.16
N GLY A 157 -22.17 -6.61 -8.88
CA GLY A 157 -20.91 -7.17 -9.35
C GLY A 157 -19.72 -6.23 -9.34
N LEU A 158 -18.64 -6.69 -9.97
CA LEU A 158 -17.39 -5.95 -10.05
C LEU A 158 -17.46 -4.85 -11.11
N VAL A 159 -16.91 -3.68 -10.78
CA VAL A 159 -16.67 -2.56 -11.70
C VAL A 159 -15.18 -2.53 -12.03
N ALA A 160 -14.82 -2.85 -13.28
CA ALA A 160 -13.42 -2.74 -13.73
C ALA A 160 -13.16 -1.40 -14.43
N CYS A 161 -12.27 -0.61 -13.84
CA CYS A 161 -11.69 0.60 -14.39
C CYS A 161 -10.43 0.26 -15.20
N TRP A 162 -10.37 0.75 -16.44
CA TRP A 162 -9.22 0.55 -17.32
C TRP A 162 -8.34 1.80 -17.36
N LEU A 163 -7.08 1.64 -16.95
CA LEU A 163 -6.08 2.68 -16.92
C LEU A 163 -5.26 2.65 -18.21
N ASP A 164 -5.13 3.80 -18.87
CA ASP A 164 -4.19 3.99 -19.99
C ASP A 164 -2.76 4.23 -19.49
N GLN A 165 -2.32 3.38 -18.55
CA GLN A 165 -1.02 3.43 -17.91
C GLN A 165 -0.20 2.18 -18.28
N PRO A 166 1.14 2.24 -18.27
CA PRO A 166 1.97 1.05 -18.49
C PRO A 166 1.70 -0.03 -17.42
N PRO A 167 2.02 -1.30 -17.71
CA PRO A 167 1.99 -2.35 -16.71
C PRO A 167 2.98 -2.02 -15.57
N LEU A 168 2.61 -2.41 -14.35
CA LEU A 168 3.54 -2.36 -13.23
C LEU A 168 4.55 -3.51 -13.33
N PRO A 169 5.78 -3.33 -12.82
CA PRO A 169 6.76 -4.41 -12.79
C PRO A 169 6.27 -5.60 -11.97
N ASP A 170 6.72 -6.80 -12.32
CA ASP A 170 6.60 -7.95 -11.44
C ASP A 170 7.46 -7.75 -10.18
N GLU A 171 6.98 -8.29 -9.06
CA GLU A 171 7.68 -8.32 -7.80
C GLU A 171 7.72 -9.79 -7.33
N PRO A 172 8.88 -10.47 -7.44
CA PRO A 172 9.00 -11.82 -6.91
C PRO A 172 8.90 -11.78 -5.37
N PRO A 173 8.40 -12.84 -4.74
CA PRO A 173 8.38 -12.94 -3.28
C PRO A 173 9.79 -12.74 -2.71
N LEU A 174 9.89 -11.98 -1.62
CA LEU A 174 11.14 -11.87 -0.87
C LEU A 174 11.42 -13.20 -0.17
N ASP A 175 12.69 -13.62 -0.21
CA ASP A 175 13.17 -14.74 0.61
C ASP A 175 13.33 -14.26 2.06
N VAL A 176 12.37 -14.63 2.91
CA VAL A 176 12.33 -14.25 4.33
C VAL A 176 12.76 -15.46 5.17
N PRO A 177 13.73 -15.31 6.10
CA PRO A 177 14.17 -16.39 6.96
C PRO A 177 13.03 -17.10 7.70
N LEU A 178 12.94 -18.42 7.55
CA LEU A 178 11.89 -19.26 8.14
C LEU A 178 11.99 -19.36 9.67
N ASP A 179 13.17 -19.14 10.23
CA ASP A 179 13.46 -19.22 11.68
C ASP A 179 13.23 -17.88 12.40
N HIS A 180 12.63 -16.90 11.73
CA HIS A 180 12.35 -15.60 12.31
C HIS A 180 11.52 -15.70 13.59
N ARG A 181 12.06 -15.13 14.68
CA ARG A 181 11.33 -14.97 15.93
C ARG A 181 10.67 -13.60 15.99
N PRO A 182 9.35 -13.52 16.22
CA PRO A 182 8.67 -12.24 16.30
C PRO A 182 9.21 -11.40 17.45
N GLY A 183 9.26 -10.09 17.23
CA GLY A 183 9.49 -9.09 18.25
C GLY A 183 8.23 -8.83 19.08
N PRO A 184 8.35 -8.05 20.17
CA PRO A 184 7.18 -7.63 20.93
C PRO A 184 6.23 -6.82 20.03
N SER A 185 4.93 -7.02 20.23
CA SER A 185 3.92 -6.25 19.51
C SER A 185 4.09 -4.76 19.80
N LEU A 186 4.14 -3.95 18.74
CA LEU A 186 4.14 -2.49 18.83
C LEU A 186 2.72 -1.91 18.71
N ALA A 187 1.72 -2.76 18.49
CA ALA A 187 0.36 -2.36 18.21
C ALA A 187 -0.47 -2.26 19.49
N ARG A 188 -1.12 -1.10 19.69
CA ARG A 188 -2.29 -0.98 20.57
C ARG A 188 -3.32 -2.04 20.18
N GLN A 189 -3.88 -2.72 21.17
CA GLN A 189 -4.95 -3.69 20.97
C GLN A 189 -6.25 -2.98 20.56
N PRO A 190 -6.94 -3.48 19.53
CA PRO A 190 -8.26 -2.98 19.12
C PRO A 190 -9.30 -3.24 20.22
N ASP A 191 -10.28 -2.35 20.34
CA ASP A 191 -11.51 -2.64 21.09
C ASP A 191 -12.53 -3.40 20.22
N GLU A 192 -13.71 -3.68 20.78
CA GLU A 192 -14.78 -4.42 20.07
C GLU A 192 -15.25 -3.70 18.79
N ALA A 193 -15.35 -2.37 18.83
CA ALA A 193 -15.77 -1.58 17.67
C ALA A 193 -14.69 -1.56 16.58
N ASP A 194 -13.42 -1.48 16.98
CA ASP A 194 -12.28 -1.61 16.08
C ASP A 194 -12.25 -2.98 15.40
N LEU A 195 -12.48 -4.06 16.16
CA LEU A 195 -12.53 -5.44 15.65
C LEU A 195 -13.67 -5.64 14.65
N ALA A 196 -14.87 -5.15 14.98
CA ALA A 196 -16.02 -5.22 14.07
C ALA A 196 -15.76 -4.47 12.75
N ALA A 197 -15.10 -3.30 12.82
CA ALA A 197 -14.73 -2.54 11.64
C ALA A 197 -13.65 -3.23 10.80
N ILE A 198 -12.64 -3.84 11.45
CA ILE A 198 -11.61 -4.66 10.76
C ILE A 198 -12.26 -5.81 10.01
N GLN A 199 -13.19 -6.53 10.65
CA GLN A 199 -13.88 -7.66 10.03
C GLN A 199 -14.72 -7.21 8.83
N ALA A 200 -15.53 -6.15 8.99
CA ALA A 200 -16.34 -5.60 7.91
C ALA A 200 -15.48 -5.14 6.71
N GLU A 201 -14.33 -4.53 6.98
CA GLU A 201 -13.37 -4.09 5.96
C GLU A 201 -12.70 -5.26 5.21
N ALA A 202 -12.46 -6.38 5.91
CA ALA A 202 -11.89 -7.59 5.34
C ALA A 202 -12.91 -8.40 4.53
N ASP A 203 -14.18 -8.37 4.92
CA ASP A 203 -15.28 -9.05 4.24
C ASP A 203 -15.81 -8.28 3.02
N ASP A 204 -15.49 -6.98 2.90
CA ASP A 204 -15.83 -6.18 1.73
C ASP A 204 -15.07 -6.73 0.51
N PRO A 205 -15.79 -7.30 -0.48
CA PRO A 205 -15.16 -7.88 -1.65
C PRO A 205 -14.45 -6.82 -2.49
N ARG A 206 -14.63 -5.52 -2.21
CA ARG A 206 -14.28 -4.35 -3.01
C ARG A 206 -14.98 -4.44 -4.36
N GLN A 207 -15.86 -3.52 -4.70
CA GLN A 207 -16.55 -3.64 -5.99
C GLN A 207 -15.72 -3.10 -7.15
N VAL A 208 -14.93 -2.06 -6.92
CA VAL A 208 -14.15 -1.39 -7.97
C VAL A 208 -12.74 -1.99 -8.09
N ARG A 209 -12.26 -2.15 -9.32
CA ARG A 209 -10.95 -2.73 -9.68
C ARG A 209 -10.26 -1.90 -10.74
N PHE A 210 -8.93 -1.86 -10.69
CA PHE A 210 -8.12 -1.07 -11.61
C PHE A 210 -7.16 -1.96 -12.39
N PHE A 211 -7.27 -1.92 -13.71
CA PHE A 211 -6.46 -2.72 -14.62
C PHE A 211 -5.68 -1.83 -15.57
N ARG A 212 -4.46 -2.22 -15.90
CA ARG A 212 -3.50 -1.47 -16.74
C ARG A 212 -3.39 -2.10 -18.13
N ARG A 213 -2.72 -1.40 -19.05
CA ARG A 213 -2.45 -1.93 -20.39
C ARG A 213 -1.77 -3.31 -20.31
N GLY A 214 -2.30 -4.25 -21.09
CA GLY A 214 -1.79 -5.62 -21.16
C GLY A 214 -2.34 -6.58 -20.10
N GLN A 215 -3.10 -6.11 -19.09
CA GLN A 215 -3.75 -7.01 -18.14
C GLN A 215 -5.01 -7.63 -18.72
N VAL A 216 -5.22 -8.91 -18.44
CA VAL A 216 -6.45 -9.62 -18.79
C VAL A 216 -7.51 -9.32 -17.74
N LEU A 217 -8.66 -8.83 -18.17
CA LEU A 217 -9.81 -8.66 -17.29
C LEU A 217 -10.37 -10.04 -16.90
N PRO A 218 -10.83 -10.23 -15.65
CA PRO A 218 -11.58 -11.43 -15.31
C PRO A 218 -12.79 -11.59 -16.24
N PRO A 219 -13.26 -12.81 -16.52
CA PRO A 219 -14.42 -13.02 -17.37
C PRO A 219 -15.63 -12.24 -16.83
N PRO A 220 -16.42 -11.59 -17.70
CA PRO A 220 -17.56 -10.78 -17.29
C PRO A 220 -18.60 -11.66 -16.62
N THR A 221 -18.64 -11.70 -15.30
CA THR A 221 -19.80 -12.22 -14.59
C THR A 221 -20.81 -11.12 -14.33
N ARG A 222 -20.40 -9.85 -14.28
CA ARG A 222 -21.23 -8.64 -14.13
C ARG A 222 -20.50 -7.42 -14.74
N ARG A 223 -21.27 -6.42 -15.19
CA ARG A 223 -20.90 -5.33 -16.12
C ARG A 223 -19.61 -4.58 -15.77
N PHE A 224 -18.74 -4.37 -16.76
CA PHE A 224 -17.57 -3.50 -16.65
C PHE A 224 -17.89 -2.07 -17.09
N THR A 225 -17.75 -1.10 -16.19
CA THR A 225 -17.76 0.33 -16.56
C THR A 225 -16.33 0.78 -16.82
N VAL A 226 -15.95 0.86 -18.09
CA VAL A 226 -14.64 1.33 -18.53
C VAL A 226 -14.53 2.84 -18.27
N PHE A 227 -13.94 3.23 -17.14
CA PHE A 227 -13.51 4.60 -16.91
C PHE A 227 -12.19 4.87 -17.63
N LYS A 228 -12.25 5.53 -18.79
CA LYS A 228 -11.08 6.07 -19.51
C LYS A 228 -10.84 7.52 -19.09
N LYS A 229 -10.28 7.76 -17.90
CA LYS A 229 -9.50 8.97 -17.56
C LYS A 229 -9.00 8.93 -16.11
N PHE A 230 -7.76 8.49 -15.95
CA PHE A 230 -6.80 8.97 -14.96
C PHE A 230 -5.44 9.03 -15.66
#